data_AF-A0A955RLX1-F1
#
_entry.id   AF-A0A955RLX1-F1
#
_cell.length_a   1.000
_cell.length_b   1.000
_cell.length_c   1.000
_cell.angle_alpha   90.00
_cell.angle_beta   90.00
_cell.angle_gamma   90.00
#
_symmetry.space_group_name_H-M   'P 1'
#
loop_
_entity.id
_entity.type
_entity.pdbx_description
1 polymer ?
#
loop_
_entity_poly.entity_id
_entity_poly.type
_entity_poly.pdbx_seq_one_letter_code
_entity_poly.pdbx_strand_id
1 'polypeptide(L)'
;MIPTWFFFTLFSVFGLVAAELSQRVSMKKVEDISAEANNFIVWLIISSVGLITSLLTGQLDFSPINLNYLLYFVAIGVIYFWGGTLFYSSYKGLSAAVGMTLVTFSAIVSTTIGILFLDEGFSFYKVLGIGMIIFAIFLVNYNK
;
A
#
# COMPACT_ATOMS: atom_id res chain seq x y z
N MET A 1 -22.50 -17.01 -6.03
CA MET A 1 -21.20 -17.59 -5.62
C MET A 1 -20.30 -16.42 -5.26
N ILE A 2 -19.71 -16.40 -4.06
CA ILE A 2 -18.83 -15.30 -3.66
C ILE A 2 -17.50 -15.45 -4.41
N PRO A 3 -17.01 -14.43 -5.13
CA PRO A 3 -15.77 -14.54 -5.89
C PRO A 3 -14.54 -14.73 -4.99
N THR A 4 -13.56 -15.53 -5.42
CA THR A 4 -12.32 -15.78 -4.65
C THR A 4 -11.55 -14.50 -4.31
N TRP A 5 -11.56 -13.52 -5.21
CA TRP A 5 -10.91 -12.22 -4.98
C TRP A 5 -11.47 -11.50 -3.75
N PHE A 6 -12.78 -11.65 -3.47
CA PHE A 6 -13.42 -11.00 -2.33
C PHE A 6 -12.85 -11.49 -0.99
N PHE A 7 -12.55 -12.79 -0.89
CA PHE A 7 -11.90 -13.35 0.30
C PHE A 7 -10.48 -12.81 0.47
N PHE A 8 -9.70 -12.71 -0.61
CA PHE A 8 -8.37 -12.12 -0.55
C PHE A 8 -8.40 -10.64 -0.17
N THR A 9 -9.41 -9.88 -0.63
CA THR A 9 -9.62 -8.49 -0.20
C THR A 9 -9.91 -8.39 1.29
N LEU A 10 -10.76 -9.27 1.84
CA LEU A 10 -11.01 -9.28 3.28
C LEU A 10 -9.74 -9.61 4.07
N PHE A 11 -9.00 -10.63 3.66
CA PHE A 11 -7.72 -10.99 4.28
C PHE A 11 -6.70 -9.84 4.18
N SER A 12 -6.63 -9.12 3.07
CA SER A 12 -5.71 -7.99 2.93
C SER A 12 -6.07 -6.84 3.87
N VAL A 13 -7.36 -6.62 4.16
CA VAL A 13 -7.79 -5.60 5.14
C VAL A 13 -7.30 -5.97 6.54
N PHE A 14 -7.50 -7.21 6.98
CA PHE A 14 -6.99 -7.66 8.28
C PHE A 14 -5.47 -7.64 8.35
N GLY A 15 -4.80 -8.10 7.28
CA GLY A 15 -3.34 -8.07 7.17
C GLY A 15 -2.78 -6.65 7.24
N LEU A 16 -3.42 -5.70 6.55
CA LEU A 16 -3.06 -4.29 6.59
C LEU A 16 -3.21 -3.74 8.01
N VAL A 17 -4.36 -3.93 8.66
CA VAL A 17 -4.57 -3.44 10.03
C VAL A 17 -3.54 -4.03 11.01
N ALA A 18 -3.25 -5.33 10.91
CA ALA A 18 -2.23 -5.98 11.74
C ALA A 18 -0.83 -5.41 11.48
N ALA A 19 -0.47 -5.18 10.22
CA ALA A 19 0.79 -4.55 9.84
C ALA A 19 0.89 -3.12 10.38
N GLU A 20 -0.11 -2.28 10.17
CA GLU A 20 -0.17 -0.89 10.64
C GLU A 20 0.01 -0.79 12.17
N LEU A 21 -0.72 -1.62 12.93
CA LEU A 21 -0.61 -1.66 14.38
C LEU A 21 0.76 -2.13 14.86
N SER A 22 1.27 -3.22 14.28
CA SER A 22 2.59 -3.77 14.60
C SER A 22 3.70 -2.75 14.32
N GLN A 23 3.65 -2.12 13.15
CA GLN A 23 4.61 -1.12 12.72
C GLN A 23 4.57 0.12 13.60
N ARG A 24 3.38 0.58 13.96
CA ARG A 24 3.24 1.70 14.88
C ARG A 24 3.78 1.40 16.27
N VAL A 25 3.56 0.19 16.79
CA VAL A 25 4.13 -0.24 18.08
C VAL A 25 5.65 -0.29 17.98
N SER A 26 6.20 -0.84 16.90
CA SER A 26 7.64 -0.93 16.65
C SER A 26 8.29 0.47 16.61
N MET A 27 7.71 1.39 15.83
CA MET A 27 8.24 2.74 15.62
C MET A 27 8.06 3.70 16.81
N LYS A 28 7.24 3.32 17.81
CA LYS A 28 7.04 4.09 19.05
C LYS A 28 7.80 3.56 20.27
N LYS A 29 8.48 2.41 20.15
CA LYS A 29 9.38 1.93 21.20
C LYS A 29 10.59 2.86 21.32
N VAL A 30 11.26 2.80 22.48
CA VAL A 30 12.39 3.67 22.86
C VAL A 30 13.61 3.48 21.93
N GLU A 31 13.70 2.33 21.26
CA GLU A 31 14.69 2.13 20.21
C GLU A 31 14.26 2.91 18.96
N ASP A 32 15.03 3.94 18.63
CA ASP A 32 14.78 4.81 17.49
C ASP A 32 15.12 4.08 16.18
N ILE A 33 14.32 3.08 15.84
CA ILE A 33 14.44 2.36 14.58
C ILE A 33 14.24 3.38 13.45
N SER A 34 15.21 3.47 12.56
CA SER A 34 15.14 4.39 11.43
C SER A 34 14.04 3.95 10.47
N ALA A 35 13.33 4.93 9.90
CA ALA A 35 12.24 4.65 8.97
C ALA A 35 12.77 3.94 7.72
N GLU A 36 13.98 4.29 7.30
CA GLU A 36 14.72 3.70 6.18
C GLU A 36 15.01 2.22 6.43
N ALA A 37 15.54 1.87 7.60
CA ALA A 37 15.87 0.48 7.93
C ALA A 37 14.61 -0.37 8.02
N ASN A 38 13.56 0.15 8.65
CA ASN A 38 12.28 -0.55 8.74
C ASN A 38 11.66 -0.77 7.35
N ASN A 39 11.64 0.27 6.51
CA ASN A 39 11.17 0.18 5.13
C ASN A 39 11.96 -0.85 4.32
N PHE A 40 13.30 -0.82 4.42
CA PHE A 40 14.17 -1.78 3.75
C PHE A 40 13.86 -3.22 4.16
N ILE A 41 13.74 -3.49 5.46
CA ILE A 41 13.44 -4.83 5.98
C ILE A 41 12.09 -5.32 5.47
N VAL A 42 11.05 -4.47 5.51
CA VAL A 42 9.72 -4.85 5.03
C VAL A 42 9.75 -5.20 3.55
N TRP A 43 10.35 -4.36 2.70
CA TRP A 43 10.45 -4.65 1.27
C TRP A 43 11.30 -5.88 0.98
N LEU A 44 12.38 -6.10 1.73
CA LEU A 44 13.21 -7.29 1.60
C LEU A 44 12.42 -8.57 1.92
N ILE A 45 11.64 -8.56 3.01
CA ILE A 45 10.79 -9.69 3.39
C ILE A 45 9.70 -9.92 2.34
N ILE A 46 8.97 -8.87 1.94
CA ILE A 46 7.91 -8.98 0.92
C ILE A 46 8.46 -9.53 -0.40
N SER A 47 9.61 -9.00 -0.84
CA SER A 47 10.27 -9.46 -2.07
C SER A 47 10.73 -10.90 -1.98
N SER A 48 11.30 -11.30 -0.83
CA SER A 48 11.74 -12.67 -0.59
C SER A 48 10.56 -13.65 -0.57
N VAL A 49 9.48 -13.30 0.13
CA VAL A 49 8.25 -14.11 0.16
C VAL A 49 7.65 -14.21 -1.24
N GLY A 50 7.55 -13.09 -1.97
CA GLY A 50 7.04 -13.07 -3.34
C GLY A 50 7.88 -13.93 -4.30
N LEU A 51 9.21 -13.89 -4.17
CA LEU A 51 10.12 -14.73 -4.95
C LEU A 51 9.91 -16.22 -4.63
N ILE A 52 9.87 -16.58 -3.35
CA ILE A 52 9.64 -17.96 -2.91
C ILE A 52 8.28 -18.46 -3.41
N THR A 53 7.21 -17.67 -3.26
CA THR A 53 5.88 -18.03 -3.76
C THR A 53 5.92 -18.26 -5.27
N SER A 54 6.54 -17.35 -6.03
CA SER A 54 6.64 -17.47 -7.49
C SER A 54 7.40 -18.72 -7.94
N LEU A 55 8.47 -19.09 -7.20
CA LEU A 55 9.21 -20.34 -7.42
C LEU A 55 8.34 -21.57 -7.14
N LEU A 56 7.63 -21.59 -6.02
CA LEU A 56 6.78 -22.72 -5.62
C LEU A 56 5.57 -22.91 -6.53
N THR A 57 5.03 -21.84 -7.12
CA THR A 57 3.89 -21.91 -8.03
C THR A 57 4.29 -22.09 -9.49
N GLY A 58 5.60 -22.12 -9.80
CA GLY A 58 6.10 -22.22 -11.18
C GLY A 58 5.72 -21.03 -12.06
N GLN A 59 5.40 -19.87 -11.46
CA GLN A 59 4.97 -18.66 -12.17
C GLN A 59 6.13 -17.71 -12.50
N LEU A 60 7.35 -18.17 -12.28
CA LEU A 60 8.52 -17.34 -12.45
C LEU A 60 8.86 -17.22 -13.93
N ASP A 61 8.51 -16.07 -14.50
CA ASP A 61 8.78 -15.73 -15.89
C ASP A 61 9.84 -14.63 -15.98
N PHE A 62 11.01 -14.99 -16.51
CA PHE A 62 12.12 -14.06 -16.77
C PHE A 62 12.09 -13.44 -18.17
N SER A 63 11.15 -13.86 -19.03
CA SER A 63 11.01 -13.32 -20.39
C SER A 63 10.75 -11.80 -20.48
N PRO A 64 10.10 -11.12 -19.50
CA PRO A 64 9.95 -9.66 -19.54
C PRO A 64 11.20 -8.89 -19.07
N ILE A 65 12.30 -9.55 -18.67
CA ILE A 65 13.55 -8.85 -18.30
C ILE A 65 14.31 -8.41 -19.55
N ASN A 66 13.78 -7.37 -20.20
CA ASN A 66 14.54 -6.56 -21.13
C ASN A 66 15.26 -5.46 -20.34
N LEU A 67 16.50 -5.14 -20.70
CA LEU A 67 17.25 -3.99 -20.15
C LEU A 67 16.44 -2.68 -20.21
N ASN A 68 15.53 -2.54 -21.18
CA ASN A 68 14.62 -1.40 -21.28
C ASN A 68 13.64 -1.30 -20.10
N TYR A 69 13.24 -2.41 -19.49
CA TYR A 69 12.35 -2.42 -18.31
C TYR A 69 13.10 -2.21 -16.99
N LEU A 70 14.42 -2.42 -16.98
CA LEU A 70 15.24 -2.23 -15.79
C LEU A 70 15.13 -0.81 -15.24
N LEU A 71 15.14 0.20 -16.13
CA LEU A 71 14.99 1.60 -15.71
C LEU A 71 13.63 1.87 -15.07
N TYR A 72 12.54 1.28 -15.58
CA TYR A 72 11.22 1.41 -14.97
C TYR A 72 11.17 0.74 -13.60
N PHE A 73 11.77 -0.45 -13.45
CA PHE A 73 11.84 -1.12 -12.14
C PHE A 73 12.67 -0.34 -11.12
N VAL A 74 13.79 0.26 -11.54
CA VAL A 74 14.60 1.13 -10.68
C VAL A 74 13.81 2.37 -10.28
N ALA A 75 13.15 3.04 -11.23
CA ALA A 75 12.34 4.23 -10.95
C ALA A 75 11.20 3.91 -9.96
N ILE A 76 10.46 2.81 -10.18
CA ILE A 76 9.43 2.32 -9.27
C ILE A 76 10.05 2.01 -7.90
N GLY A 77 11.17 1.30 -7.85
CA GLY A 77 11.86 0.98 -6.60
C GLY A 77 12.24 2.21 -5.79
N VAL A 78 12.78 3.25 -6.44
CA VAL A 78 13.11 4.53 -5.79
C VAL A 78 11.85 5.24 -5.27
N ILE A 79 10.79 5.32 -6.08
CA ILE A 79 9.53 5.96 -5.68
C ILE A 79 8.90 5.23 -4.48
N TYR A 80 8.85 3.90 -4.52
CA TYR A 80 8.31 3.09 -3.42
C TYR A 80 9.18 3.15 -2.17
N PHE A 81 10.51 3.15 -2.32
CA PHE A 81 11.39 3.30 -1.16
C PHE A 81 11.22 4.69 -0.53
N TRP A 82 11.20 5.75 -1.33
CA TRP A 82 11.03 7.10 -0.80
C TRP A 82 9.65 7.30 -0.16
N GLY A 83 8.59 6.89 -0.84
CA GLY A 83 7.22 6.94 -0.32
C GLY A 83 7.05 6.10 0.95
N GLY A 84 7.62 4.89 0.97
CA GLY A 84 7.63 4.01 2.14
C GLY A 84 8.36 4.64 3.33
N THR A 85 9.52 5.25 3.12
CA THR A 85 10.27 5.93 4.20
C THR A 85 9.48 7.11 4.76
N LEU A 86 8.84 7.92 3.92
CA LEU A 86 7.94 9.00 4.36
C LEU A 86 6.75 8.44 5.15
N PHE A 87 6.17 7.34 4.68
CA PHE A 87 5.07 6.66 5.34
C PHE A 87 5.46 6.15 6.74
N TYR A 88 6.59 5.45 6.87
CA TYR A 88 7.07 4.97 8.18
C TYR A 88 7.48 6.12 9.11
N SER A 89 8.07 7.17 8.57
CA SER A 89 8.40 8.39 9.33
C SER A 89 7.15 9.03 9.92
N SER A 90 6.04 8.99 9.18
CA SER A 90 4.77 9.55 9.63
C SER A 90 4.24 8.89 10.91
N TYR A 91 4.57 7.62 11.19
CA TYR A 91 4.14 6.94 12.41
C TYR A 91 4.72 7.52 13.70
N LYS A 92 5.88 8.20 13.61
CA LYS A 92 6.51 8.86 14.75
C LYS A 92 5.73 10.10 15.18
N GLY A 93 5.14 10.83 14.22
CA GLY A 93 4.46 12.11 14.46
C GLY A 93 2.93 12.07 14.40
N LEU A 94 2.33 11.14 13.65
CA LEU A 94 0.89 11.14 13.38
C LEU A 94 0.10 10.17 14.27
N SER A 95 -1.17 10.52 14.48
CA SER A 95 -2.15 9.60 15.06
C SER A 95 -2.49 8.49 14.04
N ALA A 96 -2.79 7.26 14.49
CA ALA A 96 -3.18 6.18 13.56
C ALA A 96 -4.46 6.54 12.79
N ALA A 97 -5.34 7.33 13.39
CA ALA A 97 -6.56 7.80 12.73
C ALA A 97 -6.23 8.72 11.54
N VAL A 98 -5.28 9.65 11.72
CA VAL A 98 -4.82 10.53 10.65
C VAL A 98 -4.06 9.74 9.58
N GLY A 99 -3.19 8.81 9.98
CA GLY A 99 -2.48 7.91 9.04
C GLY A 99 -3.45 7.12 8.16
N MET A 100 -4.44 6.46 8.76
CA MET A 100 -5.47 5.72 8.01
C MET A 100 -6.30 6.60 7.10
N THR A 101 -6.58 7.84 7.51
CA THR A 101 -7.27 8.82 6.66
C THR A 101 -6.46 9.17 5.42
N LEU A 102 -5.16 9.42 5.57
CA LEU A 102 -4.25 9.70 4.46
C LEU A 102 -4.08 8.49 3.53
N VAL A 103 -3.96 7.27 4.08
CA VAL A 103 -3.93 6.03 3.30
C VAL A 103 -5.21 5.90 2.47
N THR A 104 -6.36 6.15 3.08
CA THR A 104 -7.64 6.05 2.38
C THR A 104 -7.79 7.13 1.31
N PHE A 105 -7.31 8.36 1.57
CA PHE A 105 -7.26 9.43 0.59
C PHE A 105 -6.34 9.08 -0.59
N SER A 106 -5.24 8.35 -0.35
CA SER A 106 -4.34 7.92 -1.42
C SER A 106 -5.02 7.01 -2.46
N ALA A 107 -6.07 6.26 -2.08
CA ALA A 107 -6.88 5.48 -3.02
C ALA A 107 -7.64 6.38 -4.01
N ILE A 108 -8.12 7.54 -3.54
CA ILE A 108 -8.81 8.53 -4.38
C ILE A 108 -7.83 9.16 -5.36
N VAL A 109 -6.65 9.56 -4.86
CA VAL A 109 -5.57 10.10 -5.70
C VAL A 109 -5.13 9.10 -6.75
N SER A 110 -4.90 7.84 -6.35
CA SER A 110 -4.49 6.75 -7.25
C SER A 110 -5.52 6.48 -8.33
N THR A 111 -6.81 6.42 -7.96
CA THR A 111 -7.91 6.25 -8.92
C THR A 111 -7.99 7.41 -9.90
N THR A 112 -7.78 8.65 -9.42
CA THR A 112 -7.77 9.85 -10.26
C THR A 112 -6.61 9.82 -11.25
N ILE A 113 -5.41 9.44 -10.80
CA ILE A 113 -4.24 9.26 -11.67
C ILE A 113 -4.51 8.17 -12.71
N GLY A 114 -5.09 7.05 -12.32
CA GLY A 114 -5.43 5.96 -13.25
C GLY A 114 -6.40 6.40 -14.36
N ILE A 115 -7.41 7.19 -14.02
CA ILE A 115 -8.36 7.75 -15.00
C ILE A 115 -7.65 8.74 -15.95
N LEU A 116 -6.75 9.59 -15.44
CA LEU A 116 -6.12 10.64 -16.23
C LEU A 116 -4.96 10.16 -17.10
N PHE A 117 -4.21 9.16 -16.65
CA PHE A 117 -2.93 8.77 -17.27
C PHE A 117 -2.87 7.32 -17.76
N LEU A 118 -3.78 6.44 -17.31
CA LEU A 118 -3.77 5.01 -17.66
C LEU A 118 -5.01 4.60 -18.48
N ASP A 119 -5.76 5.57 -19.01
CA ASP A 119 -7.01 5.38 -19.76
C ASP A 119 -8.02 4.46 -19.02
N GLU A 120 -8.01 4.48 -17.69
CA GLU A 120 -9.00 3.72 -16.93
C GLU A 120 -10.41 4.27 -17.15
N GLY A 121 -11.35 3.37 -17.46
CA GLY A 121 -12.75 3.75 -17.68
C GLY A 121 -13.34 4.53 -16.51
N PHE A 122 -13.95 5.67 -16.83
CA PHE A 122 -14.76 6.45 -15.89
C PHE A 122 -16.16 5.84 -15.77
N SER A 123 -16.59 5.59 -14.55
CA SER A 123 -17.92 5.03 -14.27
C SER A 123 -18.55 5.75 -13.09
N PHE A 124 -19.86 6.02 -13.19
CA PHE A 124 -20.64 6.59 -12.10
C PHE A 124 -20.52 5.77 -10.80
N TYR A 125 -20.39 4.44 -10.90
CA TYR A 125 -20.19 3.57 -9.75
C TYR A 125 -18.84 3.79 -9.05
N LYS A 126 -17.78 4.15 -9.79
CA LYS A 126 -16.48 4.52 -9.20
C LYS A 126 -16.60 5.82 -8.39
N VAL A 127 -17.35 6.80 -8.91
CA VAL A 127 -17.60 8.09 -8.23
C VAL A 127 -18.39 7.88 -6.95
N LEU A 128 -19.47 7.07 -7.00
CA LEU A 128 -20.22 6.71 -5.80
C LEU A 128 -19.34 6.00 -4.78
N GLY A 129 -18.50 5.06 -5.21
CA GLY A 129 -17.54 4.38 -4.33
C GLY A 129 -16.60 5.35 -3.63
N ILE A 130 -16.00 6.30 -4.37
CA ILE A 130 -15.16 7.37 -3.80
C ILE A 130 -15.96 8.21 -2.80
N GLY A 131 -17.19 8.60 -3.13
CA GLY A 131 -18.07 9.35 -2.22
C GLY A 131 -18.34 8.61 -0.90
N MET A 132 -18.61 7.30 -0.97
CA MET A 132 -18.80 6.47 0.22
C MET A 132 -17.53 6.37 1.06
N ILE A 133 -16.36 6.26 0.43
CA ILE A 133 -15.06 6.25 1.10
C ILE A 133 -14.84 7.57 1.86
N ILE A 134 -15.02 8.72 1.20
CA ILE A 134 -14.88 10.05 1.81
C ILE A 134 -15.85 10.20 2.99
N PHE A 135 -17.10 9.78 2.81
CA PHE A 135 -18.11 9.85 3.86
C PHE A 135 -17.75 8.97 5.07
N ALA A 136 -17.23 7.76 4.83
CA ALA A 136 -16.76 6.88 5.90
C ALA A 136 -15.58 7.49 6.67
N ILE A 137 -14.61 8.09 5.98
CA ILE A 137 -13.51 8.83 6.61
C ILE A 137 -14.06 9.95 7.50
N PHE A 138 -15.00 10.74 6.98
CA PHE A 138 -15.61 11.85 7.73
C PHE A 138 -16.28 11.34 9.00
N LEU A 139 -17.14 10.32 8.89
CA LEU A 139 -17.85 9.74 10.03
C LEU A 139 -16.90 9.22 11.12
N VAL A 140 -15.82 8.54 10.73
CA VAL A 140 -14.86 7.95 11.68
C VAL A 140 -14.04 9.03 12.41
N ASN A 141 -13.81 10.19 11.79
CA ASN A 141 -13.02 11.27 12.39
C ASN A 141 -13.87 12.38 13.02
N TYR A 142 -15.18 12.47 12.74
CA TYR A 142 -16.04 13.55 13.25
C TYR A 142 -16.19 13.58 14.79
N ASN A 143 -16.01 12.45 15.46
CA ASN A 143 -16.16 12.31 16.93
C ASN A 143 -14.82 12.16 17.69
N LYS A 144 -13.69 12.57 17.08
CA LYS A 144 -12.38 12.61 17.72
C LYS A 144 -11.87 14.05 17.79
#